data_AF-A0AAE3Y083-F1
#
_entry.id   AF-A0AAE3Y083-F1
#
_cell.length_a   1.000
_cell.length_b   1.000
_cell.length_c   1.000
_cell.angle_alpha   90.00
_cell.angle_beta   90.00
_cell.angle_gamma   90.00
#
_symmetry.space_group_name_H-M   'P 1'
#
loop_
_entity.id
_entity.type
_entity.pdbx_description
1 polymer ?
#
loop_
_entity_poly.entity_id
_entity_poly.type
_entity_poly.pdbx_seq_one_letter_code
_entity_poly.pdbx_strand_id
1 'polypeptide(L)'
;MNLLETALKLEAIPTWTKKLGLSAQALYNARDRGHLSPAIAGALAEELGQDAKEWIVVAALESERDSACKTRMVKRMGKVLML
;
A
#
# COMPACT_ATOMS: atom_id res chain seq x y z
N MET A 1 -4.17 5.91 -7.73
CA MET A 1 -3.32 6.75 -6.86
C MET A 1 -2.42 5.81 -6.09
N ASN A 2 -1.11 5.84 -6.30
CA ASN A 2 -0.19 4.87 -5.70
C ASN A 2 0.42 5.48 -4.42
N LEU A 3 0.13 4.89 -3.25
CA LEU A 3 0.63 5.36 -1.95
C LEU A 3 2.15 5.45 -1.92
N LEU A 4 2.82 4.45 -2.51
CA LEU A 4 4.27 4.41 -2.59
C LEU A 4 4.81 5.55 -3.46
N GLU A 5 4.22 5.82 -4.63
CA GLU A 5 4.65 6.94 -5.47
C GLU A 5 4.49 8.29 -4.75
N THR A 6 3.42 8.45 -3.97
CA THR A 6 3.20 9.66 -3.17
C THR A 6 4.27 9.82 -2.11
N ALA A 7 4.59 8.75 -1.38
CA ALA A 7 5.68 8.74 -0.41
C ALA A 7 7.04 9.08 -1.05
N LEU A 8 7.33 8.51 -2.22
CA LEU A 8 8.60 8.70 -2.91
C LEU A 8 8.80 10.10 -3.50
N LYS A 9 7.74 10.90 -3.60
CA LYS A 9 7.84 12.33 -3.94
C LYS A 9 8.26 13.19 -2.74
N LEU A 10 8.02 12.72 -1.52
CA LEU A 10 8.35 13.45 -0.29
C LEU A 10 9.72 13.08 0.24
N GLU A 11 10.04 11.79 0.26
CA GLU A 11 11.28 11.26 0.84
C GLU A 11 11.79 10.05 0.06
N ALA A 12 13.10 9.83 0.08
CA ALA A 12 13.73 8.70 -0.60
C ALA A 12 13.47 7.36 0.13
N ILE A 13 13.59 6.23 -0.60
CA ILE A 13 13.43 4.87 -0.05
C ILE A 13 14.23 4.66 1.25
N PRO A 14 15.53 5.04 1.36
CA PRO A 14 16.28 4.82 2.60
C PRO A 14 15.66 5.53 3.81
N THR A 15 15.15 6.75 3.63
CA THR A 15 14.46 7.51 4.68
C THR A 15 13.22 6.76 5.16
N TRP A 16 12.39 6.30 4.22
CA TRP A 16 11.19 5.53 4.55
C TRP A 16 11.52 4.20 5.23
N THR A 17 12.53 3.47 4.75
CA THR A 17 12.94 2.20 5.37
C THR A 17 13.38 2.39 6.81
N LYS A 18 14.06 3.52 7.11
CA LYS A 18 14.46 3.86 8.47
C LYS A 18 13.27 4.25 9.34
N LYS A 19 12.36 5.09 8.85
CA LYS A 19 11.15 5.51 9.58
C LYS A 19 10.25 4.32 9.92
N LEU A 20 10.05 3.43 8.96
CA LEU A 20 9.14 2.28 9.08
C LEU A 20 9.79 1.04 9.72
N GLY A 21 11.07 1.09 10.09
CA GLY A 21 11.79 -0.06 10.66
C GLY A 21 11.91 -1.25 9.70
N LEU A 22 12.01 -0.99 8.39
CA LEU A 22 12.06 -2.01 7.34
C LEU A 22 13.49 -2.23 6.85
N SER A 23 13.78 -3.42 6.33
CA SER A 23 14.97 -3.60 5.50
C SER A 23 14.81 -2.79 4.20
N ALA A 24 15.92 -2.28 3.65
CA ALA A 24 15.90 -1.55 2.39
C ALA A 24 15.21 -2.36 1.27
N GLN A 25 15.47 -3.66 1.26
CA GLN A 25 14.97 -4.59 0.26
C GLN A 25 13.45 -4.78 0.31
N ALA A 26 12.80 -4.57 1.46
CA ALA A 26 11.34 -4.68 1.58
C ALA A 26 10.61 -3.67 0.68
N LEU A 27 11.05 -2.40 0.69
CA LEU A 27 10.45 -1.34 -0.12
C LEU A 27 10.84 -1.45 -1.60
N TYR A 28 12.08 -1.85 -1.91
CA TYR A 28 12.48 -2.15 -3.29
C TYR A 28 11.64 -3.28 -3.90
N ASN A 29 11.49 -4.40 -3.18
CA ASN A 29 10.69 -5.54 -3.62
C ASN A 29 9.22 -5.15 -3.83
N ALA A 30 8.66 -4.32 -2.94
CA ALA A 30 7.28 -3.86 -3.06
C ALA A 30 7.08 -2.97 -4.30
N ARG A 31 8.02 -2.05 -4.56
CA ARG A 31 8.05 -1.22 -5.77
C ARG A 31 8.11 -2.08 -7.03
N ASP A 32 9.03 -3.03 -7.06
CA ASP A 32 9.28 -3.86 -8.25
C ASP A 32 8.11 -4.83 -8.52
N ARG A 33 7.37 -5.24 -7.48
CA ARG A 33 6.12 -6.02 -7.59
C ARG A 33 4.90 -5.18 -7.95
N GLY A 34 5.01 -3.85 -7.87
CA GLY A 34 3.93 -2.91 -8.17
C GLY A 34 2.84 -2.79 -7.10
N HIS A 35 3.00 -3.41 -5.93
CA HIS A 35 2.05 -3.31 -4.81
C HIS A 35 2.76 -3.43 -3.45
N LEU A 36 2.17 -2.81 -2.43
CA LEU A 36 2.64 -2.89 -1.05
C LEU A 36 2.02 -4.11 -0.34
N SER A 37 2.69 -4.63 0.69
CA SER A 37 2.01 -5.50 1.65
C SER A 37 1.06 -4.65 2.51
N PRO A 38 0.00 -5.25 3.09
CA PRO A 38 -0.93 -4.52 3.94
C PRO A 38 -0.25 -3.78 5.11
N ALA A 39 0.73 -4.41 5.75
CA ALA A 39 1.47 -3.80 6.85
C ALA A 39 2.29 -2.57 6.42
N ILE A 40 2.97 -2.66 5.27
CA ILE A 40 3.76 -1.52 4.74
C ILE A 40 2.82 -0.40 4.30
N ALA A 41 1.69 -0.73 3.66
CA ALA A 41 0.70 0.26 3.24
C ALA A 41 0.10 1.00 4.44
N GLY A 42 -0.30 0.29 5.50
CA GLY A 42 -0.82 0.92 6.72
C GLY A 42 0.19 1.85 7.37
N ALA A 43 1.42 1.38 7.61
CA ALA A 43 2.45 2.18 8.27
C ALA A 43 2.85 3.42 7.43
N LEU A 44 2.92 3.27 6.11
CA LEU A 44 3.21 4.40 5.21
C LEU A 44 2.05 5.40 5.16
N ALA A 45 0.80 4.93 5.20
CA ALA A 45 -0.37 5.80 5.24
C ALA A 45 -0.43 6.63 6.54
N GLU A 46 -0.09 6.05 7.70
CA GLU A 46 0.00 6.78 8.97
C GLU A 46 1.01 7.93 8.89
N GLU A 47 2.20 7.66 8.36
CA GLU A 47 3.24 8.68 8.17
C GLU A 47 2.82 9.79 7.19
N LEU A 48 1.95 9.47 6.23
CA LEU A 48 1.42 10.41 5.25
C LEU A 48 0.14 11.13 5.73
N GLY A 49 -0.34 10.84 6.94
CA GLY A 49 -1.59 11.39 7.47
C GLY A 49 -2.84 10.92 6.75
N GLN A 50 -2.80 9.74 6.13
CA GLN A 50 -3.91 9.10 5.43
C GLN A 50 -4.55 8.00 6.30
N ASP A 51 -5.74 7.52 5.93
CA ASP A 51 -6.38 6.44 6.68
C ASP A 51 -5.66 5.10 6.46
N ALA A 52 -4.98 4.64 7.51
CA ALA A 52 -4.23 3.39 7.49
C ALA A 52 -5.11 2.17 7.18
N LYS A 53 -6.35 2.13 7.68
CA LYS A 53 -7.27 1.00 7.47
C LYS A 53 -7.68 0.91 6.01
N GLU A 54 -7.93 2.05 5.37
CA GLU A 54 -8.25 2.10 3.94
C GLU A 54 -7.10 1.53 3.11
N TRP A 55 -5.87 1.98 3.37
CA TRP A 55 -4.70 1.53 2.61
C TRP A 55 -4.31 0.08 2.89
N ILE A 56 -4.54 -0.42 4.11
CA ILE A 56 -4.43 -1.86 4.42
C ILE A 56 -5.38 -2.67 3.54
N VAL A 57 -6.63 -2.23 3.39
CA VAL A 57 -7.64 -2.92 2.57
C VAL A 57 -7.27 -2.86 1.09
N VAL A 58 -6.82 -1.70 0.58
CA VAL A 58 -6.36 -1.55 -0.80
C VAL A 58 -5.23 -2.53 -1.10
N ALA A 59 -4.17 -2.51 -0.30
CA ALA A 59 -3.02 -3.39 -0.47
C ALA A 59 -3.40 -4.89 -0.37
N ALA A 60 -4.30 -5.25 0.55
CA ALA A 60 -4.80 -6.62 0.66
C ALA A 60 -5.50 -7.06 -0.63
N LEU A 61 -6.36 -6.22 -1.20
CA LEU A 61 -7.04 -6.53 -2.46
C LEU A 61 -6.09 -6.57 -3.67
N GLU A 62 -5.11 -5.67 -3.74
CA GLU A 62 -4.12 -5.65 -4.82
C GLU A 62 -3.24 -6.90 -4.83
N SER A 63 -2.81 -7.34 -3.64
CA SER A 63 -1.94 -8.51 -3.47
C SER A 63 -2.67 -9.86 -3.59
N GLU A 64 -4.00 -9.86 -3.52
CA GLU A 64 -4.81 -11.07 -3.63
C GLU A 64 -4.76 -11.66 -5.05
N ARG A 65 -4.79 -12.98 -5.16
CA ARG A 65 -4.84 -13.65 -6.47
C ARG A 65 -6.16 -13.39 -7.18
N ASP A 66 -6.11 -13.35 -8.50
CA ASP A 66 -7.31 -13.14 -9.30
C ASP A 66 -8.31 -14.27 -9.10
N SER A 67 -9.52 -13.86 -8.73
CA SER A 67 -10.63 -14.76 -8.44
C SER A 67 -11.96 -14.01 -8.57
N ALA A 68 -13.05 -14.77 -8.69
CA ALA A 68 -14.40 -14.21 -8.61
C ALA A 68 -14.64 -13.50 -7.26
N CYS A 69 -14.01 -13.99 -6.18
CA CYS A 69 -14.08 -13.37 -4.85
C CYS A 69 -13.42 -12.00 -4.84
N LYS A 70 -12.17 -11.89 -5.30
CA LYS A 70 -11.43 -10.62 -5.43
C LYS A 70 -12.23 -9.60 -6.27
N THR A 71 -12.71 -10.02 -7.44
CA THR A 71 -13.50 -9.16 -8.33
C THR A 71 -14.73 -8.57 -7.63
N ARG A 72 -15.48 -9.41 -6.89
CA ARG A 72 -16.64 -8.98 -6.12
C ARG A 72 -16.26 -8.01 -4.99
N MET A 73 -15.16 -8.28 -4.28
CA MET A 73 -14.68 -7.43 -3.19
C MET A 73 -14.16 -6.09 -3.68
N VAL A 74 -13.36 -6.05 -4.75
CA VAL A 74 -12.89 -4.80 -5.38
C VAL A 74 -14.09 -3.93 -5.79
N LYS A 75 -15.10 -4.50 -6.45
CA LYS A 75 -16.33 -3.76 -6.81
C LYS A 75 -17.09 -3.21 -5.60
N ARG A 76 -17.13 -3.98 -4.49
CA ARG A 76 -17.78 -3.55 -3.26
C ARG A 76 -16.98 -2.44 -2.56
N MET A 77 -15.67 -2.61 -2.46
CA MET A 77 -14.78 -1.70 -1.74
C MET A 77 -14.55 -0.41 -2.51
N GLY A 78 -14.57 -0.40 -3.85
CA GLY A 78 -14.51 0.87 -4.62
C GLY A 78 -15.62 1.86 -4.23
N LYS A 79 -16.82 1.35 -3.90
CA LYS A 79 -17.92 2.18 -3.38
C LYS A 79 -17.68 2.74 -1.97
N VAL A 80 -16.86 2.05 -1.17
CA VAL A 80 -16.61 2.37 0.25
C VAL A 80 -15.38 3.27 0.38
N LEU A 81 -14.33 2.98 -0.38
CA LEU A 81 -13.03 3.65 -0.36
C LEU A 81 -12.97 4.87 -1.31
N MET A 82 -14.10 5.24 -1.93
CA MET A 82 -14.19 6.29 -2.96
C MET A 82 -13.13 6.16 -4.08
N LEU A 83 -12.79 4.92 -4.46
CA LEU A 83 -11.85 4.60 -5.55
C LEU A 83 -12.53 4.58 -6.92
#